data_AF-A0A3G2JLE7-F1
#
_entry.id   AF-A0A3G2JLE7-F1
#
_cell.length_a   1.000
_cell.length_b   1.000
_cell.length_c   1.000
_cell.angle_alpha   90.00
_cell.angle_beta   90.00
_cell.angle_gamma   90.00
#
_symmetry.space_group_name_H-M   'P 1'
#
loop_
_entity.id
_entity.type
_entity.pdbx_description
1 polymer ?
#
loop_
_entity_poly.entity_id
_entity_poly.type
_entity_poly.pdbx_seq_one_letter_code
_entity_poly.pdbx_strand_id
1 'polypeptide(L)'
;MASSTEAVDLLGMQQSAQVHLQTLESHRVSYQRMRELATRAEQGWKGDAGAAFQRALEGWMANYNKIGSVLDEMHQRIIGTGNAQTQAHQATTQTAGTLANATVEPVKLMGF
;
A
#
# COMPACT_ATOMS: atom_id res chain seq x y z
N MET A 1 -6.24 12.64 -25.27
CA MET A 1 -7.13 11.57 -24.77
C MET A 1 -6.46 10.86 -23.58
N ALA A 2 -6.05 11.62 -22.56
CA ALA A 2 -5.61 11.09 -21.27
C ALA A 2 -6.60 11.65 -20.24
N SER A 3 -7.65 10.92 -19.90
CA SER A 3 -8.63 11.44 -18.92
C SER A 3 -9.49 10.41 -18.21
N SER A 4 -9.60 9.16 -18.68
CA SER A 4 -10.43 8.14 -18.01
C SER A 4 -9.58 7.02 -17.41
N THR A 5 -8.63 6.47 -18.16
CA THR A 5 -7.84 5.31 -17.72
C THR A 5 -6.90 5.63 -16.56
N GLU A 6 -6.28 6.82 -16.57
CA GLU A 6 -5.34 7.25 -15.51
C GLU A 6 -6.06 7.68 -14.22
N ALA A 7 -7.24 8.28 -14.33
CA ALA A 7 -8.06 8.64 -13.18
C ALA A 7 -8.63 7.40 -12.46
N VAL A 8 -9.00 6.37 -13.23
CA VAL A 8 -9.39 5.05 -12.70
C VAL A 8 -8.22 4.37 -11.99
N ASP A 9 -6.99 4.55 -12.48
CA ASP A 9 -5.79 3.97 -11.88
C ASP A 9 -5.48 4.60 -10.50
N LEU A 10 -5.54 5.93 -10.39
CA LEU A 10 -5.36 6.64 -9.11
C LEU A 10 -6.41 6.25 -8.06
N LEU A 11 -7.68 6.14 -8.46
CA LEU A 11 -8.77 5.70 -7.59
C LEU A 11 -8.56 4.25 -7.12
N GLY A 12 -8.16 3.36 -8.02
CA GLY A 12 -7.83 1.97 -7.70
C GLY A 12 -6.67 1.85 -6.71
N MET A 13 -5.62 2.67 -6.87
CA MET A 13 -4.48 2.71 -5.96
C MET A 13 -4.87 3.22 -4.55
N GLN A 14 -5.69 4.27 -4.46
CA GLN A 14 -6.18 4.77 -3.18
C GLN A 14 -7.03 3.73 -2.44
N GLN A 15 -7.93 3.04 -3.16
CA GLN A 15 -8.71 1.94 -2.58
C GLN A 15 -7.82 0.79 -2.12
N SER A 16 -6.84 0.40 -2.93
CA SER A 16 -5.87 -0.65 -2.57
C SER A 16 -5.06 -0.27 -1.32
N ALA A 17 -4.61 0.99 -1.21
CA ALA A 17 -3.89 1.48 -0.02
C ALA A 17 -4.75 1.40 1.24
N GLN A 18 -6.05 1.75 1.15
CA GLN A 18 -7.00 1.66 2.25
C GLN A 18 -7.18 0.20 2.73
N VAL A 19 -7.33 -0.74 1.78
CA VAL A 19 -7.47 -2.17 2.09
C VAL A 19 -6.20 -2.72 2.76
N HIS A 20 -5.01 -2.30 2.30
CA HIS A 20 -3.75 -2.71 2.91
C HIS A 20 -3.61 -2.18 4.34
N LEU A 21 -4.00 -0.93 4.60
CA LEU A 21 -4.01 -0.38 5.97
C LEU A 21 -4.96 -1.16 6.89
N GLN A 22 -6.17 -1.46 6.43
CA GLN A 22 -7.13 -2.25 7.21
C GLN A 22 -6.62 -3.67 7.48
N THR A 23 -5.97 -4.27 6.48
CA THR A 23 -5.37 -5.61 6.61
C THR A 23 -4.21 -5.59 7.60
N LEU A 24 -3.35 -4.58 7.55
CA LEU A 24 -2.22 -4.41 8.44
C LEU A 24 -2.66 -4.18 9.89
N GLU A 25 -3.71 -3.39 10.11
CA GLU A 25 -4.29 -3.19 11.44
C GLU A 25 -4.93 -4.47 11.99
N SER A 26 -5.72 -5.16 11.16
CA SER A 26 -6.32 -6.45 11.53
C SER A 26 -5.24 -7.50 11.87
N HIS A 27 -4.14 -7.47 11.12
CA HIS A 27 -2.98 -8.31 11.38
C HIS A 27 -2.34 -8.00 12.74
N ARG A 28 -2.12 -6.73 13.08
CA ARG A 28 -1.60 -6.32 14.40
C ARG A 28 -2.50 -6.78 15.55
N VAL A 29 -3.81 -6.61 15.43
CA VAL A 29 -4.78 -7.05 16.45
C VAL A 29 -4.74 -8.57 16.62
N SER A 30 -4.71 -9.33 15.52
CA SER A 30 -4.61 -10.80 15.55
C SER A 30 -3.32 -11.26 16.26
N TYR A 31 -2.20 -10.63 15.94
CA TYR A 31 -0.91 -10.91 16.58
C TYR A 31 -0.97 -10.72 18.10
N GLN A 32 -1.51 -9.58 18.57
CA GLN A 32 -1.66 -9.29 19.99
C GLN A 32 -2.55 -10.31 20.70
N ARG A 33 -3.70 -10.64 20.13
CA ARG A 33 -4.63 -11.64 20.69
C ARG A 33 -3.99 -13.01 20.84
N MET A 34 -3.26 -13.46 19.83
CA MET A 34 -2.62 -14.77 19.85
C MET A 34 -1.50 -14.82 20.90
N ARG A 35 -0.74 -13.74 21.05
CA ARG A 35 0.26 -13.60 22.11
C ARG A 35 -0.37 -13.68 23.50
N GLU A 36 -1.48 -12.97 23.72
CA GLU A 36 -2.20 -13.03 25.01
C GLU A 36 -2.73 -14.44 25.31
N LEU A 37 -3.31 -15.10 24.32
CA LEU A 37 -3.80 -16.48 24.43
C LEU A 37 -2.67 -17.43 24.81
N ALA A 38 -1.50 -17.26 24.19
CA ALA A 38 -0.36 -18.10 24.47
C ALA A 38 0.23 -17.88 25.86
N THR A 39 0.33 -16.63 26.32
CA THR A 39 0.74 -16.34 27.71
C THR A 39 -0.19 -17.02 28.72
N ARG A 40 -1.51 -17.06 28.44
CA ARG A 40 -2.47 -17.78 29.29
C ARG A 40 -2.30 -19.29 29.20
N ALA A 41 -2.03 -19.82 28.00
CA ALA A 41 -1.81 -21.25 27.79
C ALA A 41 -0.54 -21.75 28.50
N GLU A 42 0.55 -20.98 28.49
CA GLU A 42 1.78 -21.30 29.23
C GLU A 42 1.57 -21.42 30.74
N GLN A 43 0.65 -20.64 31.32
CA GLN A 43 0.32 -20.75 32.74
C GLN A 43 -0.35 -22.09 33.08
N GLY A 44 -1.06 -22.70 32.12
CA GLY A 44 -1.78 -23.96 32.29
C GLY A 44 -1.01 -25.21 31.81
N TRP A 45 -0.10 -25.08 30.85
CA TRP A 45 0.61 -26.20 30.23
C TRP A 45 2.06 -26.28 30.69
N LYS A 46 2.34 -27.19 31.64
CA LYS A 46 3.70 -27.52 32.09
C LYS A 46 4.23 -28.79 31.42
N GLY A 47 5.55 -28.93 31.41
CA GLY A 47 6.24 -30.10 30.83
C GLY A 47 6.42 -30.00 29.31
N ASP A 48 6.70 -31.13 28.68
CA ASP A 48 7.10 -31.20 27.27
C ASP A 48 6.05 -30.65 26.30
N ALA A 49 4.76 -30.78 26.64
CA ALA A 49 3.66 -30.22 25.86
C ALA A 49 3.67 -28.68 25.84
N GLY A 50 3.97 -28.04 26.98
CA GLY A 50 4.13 -26.58 27.06
C GLY A 50 5.32 -26.10 26.23
N ALA A 51 6.46 -26.79 26.34
CA ALA A 51 7.67 -26.47 25.58
C ALA A 51 7.50 -26.67 24.06
N ALA A 52 6.68 -27.63 23.63
CA ALA A 52 6.33 -27.82 22.22
C ALA A 52 5.40 -26.71 21.71
N PHE A 53 4.39 -26.33 22.51
CA PHE A 53 3.48 -25.24 22.18
C PHE A 53 4.21 -23.90 22.08
N GLN A 54 5.11 -23.60 23.02
CA GLN A 54 5.90 -22.37 23.02
C GLN A 54 6.78 -22.26 21.77
N ARG A 55 7.45 -23.34 21.37
CA ARG A 55 8.22 -23.37 20.10
C ARG A 55 7.34 -23.15 18.86
N ALA A 56 6.16 -23.77 18.82
CA ALA A 56 5.21 -23.58 17.72
C ALA A 56 4.71 -22.14 17.66
N LEU A 57 4.45 -21.53 18.81
CA LEU A 57 4.05 -20.13 18.93
C LEU A 57 5.16 -19.18 18.47
N GLU A 58 6.41 -19.40 18.89
CA GLU A 58 7.55 -18.60 18.44
C GLU A 58 7.70 -18.65 16.92
N GLY A 59 7.58 -19.84 16.32
CA GLY A 59 7.58 -20.00 14.87
C GLY A 59 6.42 -19.28 14.18
N TRP A 60 5.22 -19.39 14.75
CA TRP A 60 4.04 -18.67 14.26
C TRP A 60 4.24 -17.15 14.33
N MET A 61 4.70 -16.62 15.46
CA MET A 61 4.97 -15.18 15.65
C MET A 61 6.03 -14.67 14.68
N ALA A 62 7.11 -15.42 14.46
CA ALA A 62 8.15 -15.07 13.51
C ALA A 62 7.61 -14.98 12.07
N ASN A 63 6.77 -15.93 11.67
CA ASN A 63 6.11 -15.90 10.36
C ASN A 63 5.10 -14.75 10.24
N TYR A 64 4.35 -14.49 11.30
CA TYR A 64 3.41 -13.37 11.36
C TYR A 64 4.14 -12.03 11.19
N ASN A 65 5.28 -11.82 11.87
CA ASN A 65 6.08 -10.61 11.69
C ASN A 65 6.58 -10.42 10.24
N LYS A 66 6.95 -11.50 9.55
CA LYS A 66 7.33 -11.45 8.13
C LYS A 66 6.16 -11.02 7.24
N ILE A 67 4.95 -11.52 7.50
CA ILE A 67 3.76 -11.10 6.76
C ILE A 67 3.50 -9.61 7.00
N GLY A 68 3.59 -9.16 8.24
CA GLY A 68 3.47 -7.75 8.60
C GLY A 68 4.45 -6.84 7.86
N SER A 69 5.73 -7.24 7.75
CA SER A 69 6.73 -6.45 7.01
C SER A 69 6.43 -6.39 5.51
N VAL A 70 5.96 -7.49 4.91
CA VAL A 70 5.60 -7.51 3.48
C VAL A 70 4.39 -6.60 3.22
N LEU A 71 3.39 -6.63 4.10
CA LEU A 71 2.22 -5.75 3.98
C LEU A 71 2.59 -4.27 4.13
N ASP A 72 3.51 -3.94 5.03
CA ASP A 72 4.01 -2.57 5.20
C ASP A 72 4.79 -2.10 3.96
N GLU A 73 5.66 -2.97 3.42
CA GLU A 73 6.41 -2.69 2.20
C GLU A 73 5.47 -2.49 0.99
N MET A 74 4.45 -3.34 0.84
CA MET A 74 3.43 -3.18 -0.20
C MET A 74 2.67 -1.86 -0.06
N HIS A 75 2.30 -1.49 1.16
CA HIS A 75 1.64 -0.22 1.44
C HIS A 75 2.52 0.99 1.05
N GLN A 76 3.80 0.97 1.42
CA GLN A 76 4.76 2.02 1.04
C GLN A 76 4.93 2.12 -0.48
N ARG A 77 5.00 0.99 -1.19
CA ARG A 77 5.10 0.94 -2.65
C ARG A 77 3.86 1.51 -3.34
N ILE A 78 2.65 1.20 -2.84
CA ILE A 78 1.40 1.75 -3.37
C ILE A 78 1.38 3.27 -3.21
N ILE A 79 1.73 3.79 -2.03
CA ILE A 79 1.78 5.24 -1.80
C ILE A 79 2.85 5.91 -2.68
N GLY A 80 4.06 5.35 -2.73
CA GLY A 80 5.16 5.90 -3.53
C GLY A 80 4.83 5.95 -5.02
N THR A 81 4.25 4.88 -5.55
CA THR A 81 3.82 4.81 -6.95
C THR A 81 2.67 5.79 -7.21
N GLY A 82 1.70 5.91 -6.30
CA GLY A 82 0.57 6.83 -6.45
C GLY A 82 1.00 8.30 -6.50
N ASN A 83 2.01 8.66 -5.69
CA ASN A 83 2.60 10.01 -5.71
C ASN A 83 3.32 10.30 -7.02
N ALA A 84 4.14 9.36 -7.53
CA ALA A 84 4.85 9.51 -8.79
C ALA A 84 3.87 9.64 -9.97
N GLN A 85 2.81 8.85 -9.98
CA GLN A 85 1.80 8.87 -11.03
C GLN A 85 0.95 10.15 -10.99
N THR A 86 0.63 10.66 -9.80
CA THR A 86 -0.01 11.98 -9.63
C THR A 86 0.86 13.10 -10.21
N GLN A 87 2.16 13.10 -9.91
CA GLN A 87 3.10 14.11 -10.42
C GLN A 87 3.25 14.02 -11.94
N ALA A 88 3.40 12.82 -12.49
CA ALA A 88 3.49 12.59 -13.93
C ALA A 88 2.22 13.06 -14.64
N HIS A 89 1.04 12.81 -14.05
CA HIS A 89 -0.24 13.25 -14.60
C HIS A 89 -0.38 14.78 -14.60
N GLN A 90 0.01 15.45 -13.50
CA GLN A 90 0.01 16.91 -13.42
C GLN A 90 0.97 17.54 -14.45
N ALA A 91 2.18 17.02 -14.57
CA ALA A 91 3.18 17.49 -15.55
C ALA A 91 2.70 17.28 -16.99
N THR A 92 2.10 16.12 -17.28
CA THR A 92 1.54 15.81 -18.60
C THR A 92 0.36 16.71 -18.92
N THR A 93 -0.54 16.94 -17.97
CA THR A 93 -1.69 17.83 -18.14
C THR A 93 -1.26 19.28 -18.40
N GLN A 94 -0.27 19.77 -17.65
CA GLN A 94 0.29 21.11 -17.87
C GLN A 94 0.95 21.22 -19.24
N THR A 95 1.76 20.22 -19.63
CA THR A 95 2.41 20.19 -20.95
C THR A 95 1.38 20.13 -22.08
N ALA A 96 0.36 19.28 -21.95
CA ALA A 96 -0.73 19.16 -22.92
C ALA A 96 -1.55 20.46 -23.02
N GLY A 97 -1.84 21.12 -21.89
CA GLY A 97 -2.52 22.42 -21.88
C GLY A 97 -1.68 23.54 -22.51
N THR A 98 -0.37 23.53 -22.27
CA THR A 98 0.57 24.49 -22.88
C THR A 98 0.66 24.28 -24.38
N LEU A 99 0.74 23.03 -24.83
CA LEU A 99 0.73 22.67 -26.24
C LEU A 99 -0.61 23.03 -26.92
N ALA A 100 -1.74 22.70 -26.28
CA ALA A 100 -3.06 23.04 -26.79
C ALA A 100 -3.21 24.56 -26.98
N ASN A 101 -2.78 25.35 -25.99
CA ASN A 101 -2.80 26.81 -26.09
C ASN A 101 -1.87 27.33 -27.19
N ALA A 102 -0.67 26.75 -27.35
CA ALA A 102 0.26 27.12 -28.41
C ALA A 102 -0.26 26.79 -29.82
N THR A 103 -1.07 25.73 -29.97
CA THR A 103 -1.70 25.39 -31.25
C THR A 103 -2.95 26.22 -31.58
N VAL A 104 -3.53 26.90 -30.59
CA VAL A 104 -4.72 27.77 -30.76
C VAL A 104 -4.33 29.20 -31.13
N GLU A 105 -3.10 29.64 -30.85
CA GLU A 105 -2.59 30.89 -31.43
C GLU A 105 -2.29 30.69 -32.92
N PRO A 106 -3.06 31.30 -33.85
CA PRO A 106 -2.71 31.24 -35.26
C PRO A 106 -1.37 31.94 -35.46
N VAL A 107 -0.40 31.24 -36.04
CA VAL A 107 0.83 31.84 -36.55
C VAL A 107 0.43 32.94 -37.52
N LYS A 108 0.48 34.20 -37.07
CA LYS A 108 0.45 35.35 -37.98
C LYS A 108 1.72 35.26 -38.81
N LEU A 109 1.60 34.72 -40.02
CA LEU A 109 2.60 34.90 -41.07
C LEU A 109 2.67 36.41 -41.35
N MET A 110 3.60 37.10 -40.67
CA MET A 110 3.97 38.46 -41.03
C MET A 110 4.81 38.39 -42.30
N GLY A 111 4.22 38.83 -43.42
CA GLY A 111 4.93 39.12 -44.65
C GLY A 111 4.49 38.26 -45.83
N PHE A 112 3.55 38.78 -46.63
CA PHE A 112 3.75 39.20 -48.03
C PHE A 112 2.68 40.24 -48.38
#